data_AF-A0A2N1R370-F1
#
_entry.id   AF-A0A2N1R370-F1
#
_cell.length_a   1.000
_cell.length_b   1.000
_cell.length_c   1.000
_cell.angle_alpha   90.00
_cell.angle_beta   90.00
_cell.angle_gamma   90.00
#
_symmetry.space_group_name_H-M   'P 1'
#
loop_
_entity.id
_entity.type
_entity.pdbx_description
1 polymer ?
#
loop_
_entity_poly.entity_id
_entity_poly.type
_entity_poly.pdbx_seq_one_letter_code
_entity_poly.pdbx_strand_id
1 'polypeptide(L)'
;MHDPFEPIDSPRIVFDDRGVVVVAKPAGMHCAPDGECGTLCSWLFGRSPSLATVHGRKAGEGGLLHRLDAATSGLVAFAGDDASFIRMAEAAGAGDFVKSYRALGMPSVAGLAGSRPEAVSPSGVDGGEWASAIRREDLGRLAGMMAGSSSSSFFRPFGPGAARVACASPSDAAVAAGQTGKAWTRDVYTTDFESASIVYGGVQVECRLSRGFRHQVRAHMAWLGLPLGGDGLYGEGDDEGGLRLRAFRLSFPDPRGGMRIEVSLDACL
;
A
#
# COMPACT_ATOMS: atom_id res chain seq x y z
N MET A 1 -6.18 19.89 14.07
CA MET A 1 -6.25 18.90 12.98
C MET A 1 -5.33 17.76 13.38
N HIS A 2 -5.82 16.54 13.47
CA HIS A 2 -5.03 15.38 13.89
C HIS A 2 -4.02 15.02 12.79
N ASP A 3 -2.75 14.78 13.13
CA ASP A 3 -1.77 14.27 12.14
C ASP A 3 -2.15 12.84 11.77
N PRO A 4 -2.53 12.53 10.52
CA PRO A 4 -2.91 11.17 10.13
C PRO A 4 -1.74 10.18 10.20
N PHE A 5 -0.52 10.66 10.39
CA PHE A 5 0.70 9.85 10.49
C PHE A 5 1.22 9.71 11.93
N GLU A 6 0.48 10.16 12.94
CA GLU A 6 0.86 9.99 14.35
C GLU A 6 1.23 8.54 14.67
N PRO A 7 2.37 8.24 15.31
CA PRO A 7 2.84 6.87 15.51
C PRO A 7 1.80 5.94 16.16
N ILE A 8 1.77 4.70 15.69
CA ILE A 8 1.14 3.61 16.46
C ILE A 8 2.25 3.06 17.36
N ASP A 9 2.19 3.35 18.66
CA ASP A 9 3.27 2.98 19.60
C ASP A 9 3.39 1.46 19.80
N SER A 10 2.25 0.76 19.81
CA SER A 10 2.21 -0.68 20.03
C SER A 10 1.10 -1.34 19.22
N PRO A 11 1.31 -2.61 18.79
CA PRO A 11 0.28 -3.33 18.07
C PRO A 11 -0.96 -3.56 18.95
N ARG A 12 -2.15 -3.41 18.38
CA ARG A 12 -3.42 -3.64 19.09
C ARG A 12 -4.50 -4.19 18.17
N ILE A 13 -5.37 -5.04 18.71
CA ILE A 13 -6.57 -5.50 18.00
C ILE A 13 -7.56 -4.32 17.95
N VAL A 14 -8.01 -3.99 16.74
CA VAL A 14 -8.96 -2.89 16.46
C VAL A 14 -10.36 -3.43 16.21
N PHE A 15 -10.45 -4.63 15.64
CA PHE A 15 -11.70 -5.30 15.32
C PHE A 15 -11.50 -6.82 15.47
N ASP A 16 -12.51 -7.49 16.03
CA ASP A 16 -12.58 -8.94 16.11
C ASP A 16 -14.05 -9.36 16.14
N ASP A 17 -14.49 -10.08 15.10
CA ASP A 17 -15.83 -10.63 15.03
C ASP A 17 -15.85 -12.17 15.05
N ARG A 18 -14.73 -12.80 15.40
CA ARG A 18 -14.41 -14.23 15.29
C ARG A 18 -14.16 -14.76 13.88
N GLY A 19 -14.65 -14.10 12.83
CA GLY A 19 -14.39 -14.47 11.43
C GLY A 19 -13.17 -13.75 10.87
N VAL A 20 -13.03 -12.46 11.17
CA VAL A 20 -11.87 -11.62 10.85
C VAL A 20 -11.41 -10.87 12.10
N VAL A 21 -10.10 -10.85 12.29
CA VAL A 21 -9.41 -10.01 13.28
C VAL A 21 -8.60 -8.97 12.52
N VAL A 22 -8.75 -7.69 12.88
CA VAL A 22 -7.96 -6.59 12.32
C VAL A 22 -7.11 -5.97 13.40
N VAL A 23 -5.82 -5.82 13.10
CA VAL A 23 -4.80 -5.32 14.01
C VAL A 23 -4.19 -4.04 13.46
N ALA A 24 -4.01 -3.03 14.31
CA ALA A 24 -3.19 -1.86 14.01
C ALA A 24 -1.72 -2.23 14.21
N LYS A 25 -0.93 -2.25 13.14
CA LYS A 25 0.50 -2.55 13.14
C LYS A 25 1.34 -1.27 13.29
N PRO A 26 2.32 -1.22 14.22
CA PRO A 26 3.30 -0.13 14.27
C PRO A 26 4.23 -0.15 13.04
N ALA A 27 4.85 1.00 12.74
CA ALA A 27 5.96 1.05 11.81
C ALA A 27 7.18 0.29 12.37
N GLY A 28 8.02 -0.27 11.50
CA GLY A 28 9.18 -1.09 11.87
C GLY A 28 8.89 -2.57 12.15
N MET A 29 7.63 -2.96 12.29
CA MET A 29 7.24 -4.35 12.56
C MET A 29 6.93 -5.14 11.28
N HIS A 30 7.58 -6.28 11.09
CA HIS A 30 7.25 -7.22 10.01
C HIS A 30 5.89 -7.91 10.25
N CYS A 31 5.08 -8.12 9.21
CA CYS A 31 3.80 -8.82 9.34
C CYS A 31 3.95 -10.33 9.56
N ALA A 32 4.60 -10.99 8.59
CA ALA A 32 4.72 -12.43 8.52
C ALA A 32 6.00 -12.93 9.23
N PRO A 33 6.09 -14.23 9.56
CA PRO A 33 7.33 -14.82 10.08
C PRO A 33 8.48 -14.62 9.10
N ASP A 34 9.66 -14.28 9.63
CA ASP A 34 10.88 -14.08 8.85
C ASP A 34 12.13 -14.55 9.62
N GLY A 35 12.05 -15.71 10.27
CA GLY A 35 13.13 -16.24 11.12
C GLY A 35 13.37 -15.48 12.44
N GLU A 36 12.72 -14.33 12.63
CA GLU A 36 12.87 -13.45 13.78
C GLU A 36 11.65 -13.51 14.72
N CYS A 37 11.88 -13.27 16.02
CA CYS A 37 10.82 -13.03 17.00
C CYS A 37 10.36 -11.55 16.92
N GLY A 38 9.08 -11.28 17.22
CA GLY A 38 8.56 -9.90 17.28
C GLY A 38 7.80 -9.43 16.02
N THR A 39 7.52 -10.33 15.08
CA THR A 39 6.60 -10.08 13.96
C THR A 39 5.16 -9.94 14.45
N LEU A 40 4.29 -9.30 13.65
CA LEU A 40 2.87 -9.13 13.98
C LEU A 40 2.17 -10.49 14.15
N CYS A 41 2.48 -11.48 13.30
CA CYS A 41 2.04 -12.85 13.47
C CYS A 41 2.45 -13.40 14.84
N SER A 42 3.74 -13.33 15.20
CA SER A 42 4.21 -13.87 16.48
C SER A 42 3.56 -13.19 17.69
N TRP A 43 3.35 -11.86 17.62
CA TRP A 43 2.66 -11.09 18.65
C TRP A 43 1.19 -11.51 18.78
N LEU A 44 0.47 -11.61 17.64
CA LEU A 44 -0.95 -11.93 17.65
C LEU A 44 -1.19 -13.37 18.10
N PHE A 45 -0.37 -14.32 17.66
CA PHE A 45 -0.52 -15.73 17.99
C PHE A 45 -0.19 -16.05 19.45
N GLY A 46 0.74 -15.31 20.06
CA GLY A 46 0.97 -15.41 21.50
C GLY A 46 -0.26 -14.99 22.33
N ARG A 47 -1.14 -14.16 21.79
CA ARG A 47 -2.37 -13.68 22.44
C ARG A 47 -3.60 -14.52 22.06
N SER A 48 -3.66 -14.94 20.81
CA SER A 48 -4.76 -15.72 20.23
C SER A 48 -4.20 -16.95 19.50
N PRO A 49 -3.84 -18.04 20.23
CA PRO A 49 -3.19 -19.22 19.64
C PRO A 49 -4.01 -19.92 18.55
N SER A 50 -5.35 -19.81 18.59
CA SER A 50 -6.22 -20.36 17.54
C SER A 50 -5.97 -19.76 16.16
N LEU A 51 -5.49 -18.51 16.07
CA LEU A 51 -5.19 -17.89 14.78
C LEU A 51 -3.95 -18.50 14.11
N ALA A 52 -3.06 -19.12 14.90
CA ALA A 52 -1.89 -19.81 14.38
C ALA A 52 -2.24 -21.15 13.72
N THR A 53 -3.42 -21.72 14.01
CA THR A 53 -3.85 -23.02 13.46
C THR A 53 -4.56 -22.90 12.12
N VAL A 54 -4.91 -21.68 11.68
CA VAL A 54 -5.53 -21.43 10.38
C VAL A 54 -4.53 -21.69 9.25
N HIS A 55 -4.98 -22.33 8.18
CA HIS A 55 -4.17 -22.63 7.00
C HIS A 55 -3.91 -21.36 6.20
N GLY A 56 -2.78 -20.72 6.48
CA GLY A 56 -2.31 -19.53 5.77
C GLY A 56 -1.77 -19.82 4.36
N ARG A 57 -1.33 -18.74 3.68
CA ARG A 57 -0.72 -18.86 2.33
C ARG A 57 0.63 -19.57 2.36
N LYS A 58 1.37 -19.44 3.47
CA LYS A 58 2.65 -20.11 3.70
C LYS A 58 2.72 -20.63 5.13
N ALA A 59 3.66 -21.54 5.37
CA ALA A 59 3.91 -22.08 6.71
C ALA A 59 4.14 -20.96 7.74
N GLY A 60 3.44 -21.05 8.87
CA GLY A 60 3.56 -20.11 9.98
C GLY A 60 2.79 -18.79 9.82
N GLU A 61 2.13 -18.53 8.69
CA GLU A 61 1.36 -17.28 8.50
C GLU A 61 -0.01 -17.30 9.16
N GLY A 62 -0.51 -18.47 9.56
CA GLY A 62 -1.83 -18.60 10.18
C GLY A 62 -2.92 -17.93 9.31
N GLY A 63 -3.85 -17.24 9.96
CA GLY A 63 -4.92 -16.52 9.27
C GLY A 63 -4.50 -15.27 8.47
N LEU A 64 -3.22 -14.93 8.33
CA LEU A 64 -2.79 -13.67 7.70
C LEU A 64 -3.33 -13.47 6.27
N LEU A 65 -4.18 -12.45 6.09
CA LEU A 65 -4.89 -12.21 4.81
C LEU A 65 -4.07 -11.37 3.83
N HIS A 66 -3.35 -10.37 4.33
CA HIS A 66 -2.47 -9.50 3.55
C HIS A 66 -1.32 -8.96 4.42
N ARG A 67 -0.36 -8.26 3.80
CA ARG A 67 0.80 -7.70 4.50
C ARG A 67 0.93 -6.21 4.24
N LEU A 68 1.67 -5.56 5.12
CA LEU A 68 2.25 -4.24 4.93
C LEU A 68 3.77 -4.39 4.97
N ASP A 69 4.48 -3.47 4.30
CA ASP A 69 5.93 -3.36 4.45
C ASP A 69 6.29 -3.05 5.91
N ALA A 70 7.49 -3.42 6.34
CA ALA A 70 7.91 -3.24 7.74
C ALA A 70 7.74 -1.76 8.20
N ALA A 71 8.23 -0.81 7.40
CA ALA A 71 8.12 0.63 7.68
C ALA A 71 6.68 1.17 7.62
N THR A 72 5.76 0.49 6.94
CA THR A 72 4.37 0.97 6.79
C THR A 72 3.55 0.65 8.03
N SER A 73 2.90 1.66 8.61
CA SER A 73 1.98 1.48 9.75
C SER A 73 0.54 1.27 9.29
N GLY A 74 -0.30 0.69 10.14
CA GLY A 74 -1.75 0.66 9.94
C GLY A 74 -2.38 -0.74 9.99
N LEU A 75 -3.58 -0.86 9.43
CA LEU A 75 -4.44 -2.03 9.57
C LEU A 75 -3.94 -3.26 8.79
N VAL A 76 -3.92 -4.40 9.46
CA VAL A 76 -3.65 -5.72 8.89
C VAL A 76 -4.72 -6.70 9.35
N ALA A 77 -5.33 -7.43 8.41
CA ALA A 77 -6.37 -8.41 8.71
C ALA A 77 -5.86 -9.86 8.74
N PHE A 78 -6.49 -10.64 9.61
CA PHE A 78 -6.31 -12.07 9.80
C PHE A 78 -7.68 -12.76 9.78
N ALA A 79 -7.80 -13.92 9.15
CA ALA A 79 -8.96 -14.79 9.29
C ALA A 79 -8.92 -15.53 10.63
N GLY A 80 -10.10 -15.69 11.24
CA GLY A 80 -10.31 -16.42 12.48
C GLY A 80 -10.30 -17.94 12.32
N ASP A 81 -10.66 -18.43 11.13
CA ASP A 81 -10.74 -19.84 10.77
C ASP A 81 -10.48 -20.07 9.26
N ASP A 82 -10.34 -21.33 8.87
CA ASP A 82 -10.06 -21.74 7.48
C ASP A 82 -11.17 -21.33 6.50
N ALA A 83 -12.43 -21.42 6.93
CA ALA A 83 -13.57 -21.05 6.08
C ALA A 83 -13.56 -19.55 5.75
N SER A 84 -13.26 -18.73 6.75
CA SER A 84 -13.12 -17.28 6.60
C SER A 84 -11.89 -16.94 5.76
N PHE A 85 -10.79 -17.68 5.93
CA PHE A 85 -9.59 -17.50 5.12
C PHE A 85 -9.86 -17.74 3.63
N ILE A 86 -10.53 -18.84 3.29
CA ILE A 86 -10.91 -19.17 1.90
C ILE A 86 -11.79 -18.07 1.31
N ARG A 87 -12.86 -17.67 2.01
CA ARG A 87 -13.77 -16.61 1.54
C ARG A 87 -13.07 -15.27 1.36
N MET A 88 -12.17 -14.90 2.26
CA MET A 88 -11.42 -13.64 2.14
C MET A 88 -10.37 -13.71 1.02
N ALA A 89 -9.78 -14.87 0.77
CA ALA A 89 -8.90 -15.07 -0.37
C ALA A 89 -9.67 -14.95 -1.70
N GLU A 90 -10.87 -15.52 -1.79
CA GLU A 90 -11.79 -15.36 -2.93
C GLU A 90 -12.20 -13.90 -3.11
N ALA A 91 -12.63 -13.22 -2.04
CA ALA A 91 -12.98 -11.80 -2.07
C ALA A 91 -11.81 -10.93 -2.53
N ALA A 92 -10.59 -11.22 -2.08
CA ALA A 92 -9.38 -10.53 -2.55
C ALA A 92 -9.11 -10.80 -4.04
N GLY A 93 -9.34 -12.02 -4.53
CA GLY A 93 -9.23 -12.39 -5.94
C GLY A 93 -10.28 -11.69 -6.82
N ALA A 94 -11.50 -11.52 -6.32
CA ALA A 94 -12.60 -10.80 -6.97
C ALA A 94 -12.45 -9.27 -6.90
N GLY A 95 -11.58 -8.76 -6.03
CA GLY A 95 -11.35 -7.32 -5.85
C GLY A 95 -12.22 -6.67 -4.76
N ASP A 96 -12.98 -7.46 -4.01
CA ASP A 96 -13.91 -7.00 -2.97
C ASP A 96 -13.25 -6.75 -1.62
N PHE A 97 -12.00 -7.19 -1.44
CA PHE A 97 -11.16 -6.85 -0.28
C PHE A 97 -10.34 -5.59 -0.58
N VAL A 98 -10.83 -4.43 -0.14
CA VAL A 98 -10.25 -3.12 -0.45
C VAL A 98 -9.41 -2.63 0.72
N LYS A 99 -8.21 -2.13 0.40
CA LYS A 99 -7.27 -1.52 1.35
C LYS A 99 -7.13 -0.05 0.99
N SER A 100 -7.30 0.83 1.97
CA SER A 100 -7.18 2.28 1.80
C SER A 100 -6.00 2.83 2.60
N TYR A 101 -5.28 3.76 1.99
CA TYR A 101 -4.07 4.35 2.52
C TYR A 101 -4.16 5.88 2.51
N ARG A 102 -3.52 6.50 3.51
CA ARG A 102 -3.10 7.89 3.46
C ARG A 102 -1.63 7.94 3.14
N ALA A 103 -1.24 8.78 2.20
CA ALA A 103 0.15 8.94 1.78
C ALA A 103 0.46 10.42 1.55
N LEU A 104 1.61 10.90 2.03
CA LEU A 104 2.06 12.27 1.80
C LEU A 104 3.23 12.27 0.83
N GLY A 105 2.98 12.72 -0.40
CA GLY A 105 3.99 12.85 -1.45
C GLY A 105 4.59 14.24 -1.50
N MET A 106 5.91 14.30 -1.70
CA MET A 106 6.66 15.55 -1.89
C MET A 106 7.06 15.68 -3.36
N PRO A 107 6.84 16.83 -4.03
CA PRO A 107 7.24 17.01 -5.42
C PRO A 107 8.73 16.73 -5.63
N SER A 108 9.05 15.94 -6.65
CA SER A 108 10.42 15.71 -7.12
C SER A 108 10.41 15.48 -8.63
N VAL A 109 11.45 15.99 -9.30
CA VAL A 109 11.69 15.82 -10.73
C VAL A 109 12.56 14.60 -11.06
N ALA A 110 13.04 13.86 -10.05
CA ALA A 110 13.95 12.73 -10.25
C ALA A 110 13.30 11.55 -11.00
N GLY A 111 11.98 11.38 -10.89
CA GLY A 111 11.28 10.22 -11.41
C GLY A 111 11.65 8.92 -10.66
N LEU A 112 11.32 7.78 -11.27
CA LEU A 112 11.59 6.46 -10.69
C LEU A 112 12.51 5.63 -11.60
N ALA A 113 13.80 5.63 -11.28
CA ALA A 113 14.82 4.89 -12.01
C ALA A 113 14.42 3.43 -12.30
N GLY A 114 14.66 3.00 -13.54
CA GLY A 114 14.34 1.66 -14.01
C GLY A 114 12.89 1.46 -14.46
N SER A 115 12.04 2.48 -14.31
CA SER A 115 10.65 2.48 -14.78
C SER A 115 10.54 2.84 -16.27
N ARG A 116 9.37 2.58 -16.85
CA ARG A 116 9.07 2.84 -18.28
C ARG A 116 7.71 3.52 -18.46
N PRO A 117 7.65 4.81 -18.84
CA PRO A 117 8.76 5.78 -18.78
C PRO A 117 9.28 5.99 -17.35
N GLU A 118 10.35 6.75 -17.18
CA GLU A 118 10.93 7.03 -15.86
C GLU A 118 10.03 7.93 -14.99
N ALA A 119 9.24 8.81 -15.60
CA ALA A 119 8.22 9.62 -14.95
C ALA A 119 6.93 9.62 -15.77
N VAL A 120 5.78 9.70 -15.10
CA VAL A 120 4.46 9.67 -15.74
C VAL A 120 3.48 10.60 -15.02
N SER A 121 2.39 10.98 -15.70
CA SER A 121 1.22 11.57 -15.05
C SER A 121 0.23 10.50 -14.57
N PRO A 122 -0.69 10.84 -13.66
CA PRO A 122 -1.83 9.96 -13.38
C PRO A 122 -2.66 9.69 -14.64
N SER A 123 -3.37 8.57 -14.63
CA SER A 123 -4.26 8.16 -15.72
C SER A 123 -5.36 9.21 -15.92
N GLY A 124 -5.54 9.65 -17.17
CA GLY A 124 -6.50 10.70 -17.52
C GLY A 124 -6.01 12.14 -17.31
N VAL A 125 -4.79 12.33 -16.80
CA VAL A 125 -4.18 13.66 -16.61
C VAL A 125 -3.18 13.96 -17.72
N ASP A 126 -3.23 15.17 -18.27
CA ASP A 126 -2.27 15.62 -19.28
C ASP A 126 -0.83 15.61 -18.73
N GLY A 127 0.07 14.92 -19.45
CA GLY A 127 1.45 14.73 -19.01
C GLY A 127 2.27 16.02 -18.98
N GLY A 128 1.99 16.95 -19.90
CA GLY A 128 2.68 18.25 -19.96
C GLY A 128 2.28 19.14 -18.79
N GLU A 129 0.98 19.18 -18.48
CA GLU A 129 0.44 19.90 -17.32
C GLU A 129 0.97 19.34 -16.01
N TRP A 130 0.95 18.01 -15.85
CA TRP A 130 1.48 17.33 -14.66
C TRP A 130 2.97 17.63 -14.46
N ALA A 131 3.80 17.40 -15.49
CA ALA A 131 5.24 17.68 -15.42
C ALA A 131 5.53 19.16 -15.16
N SER A 132 4.70 20.06 -15.68
CA SER A 132 4.82 21.48 -15.41
C SER A 132 4.46 21.84 -13.97
N ALA A 133 3.48 21.18 -13.35
CA ALA A 133 3.10 21.38 -11.97
C ALA A 133 4.17 20.84 -11.01
N ILE A 134 4.72 19.65 -11.28
CA ILE A 134 5.85 19.07 -10.53
C ILE A 134 7.05 20.02 -10.52
N ARG A 135 7.49 20.50 -11.70
CA ARG A 135 8.66 21.39 -11.81
C ARG A 135 8.50 22.74 -11.10
N ARG A 136 7.26 23.20 -10.93
CA ARG A 136 6.95 24.46 -10.24
C ARG A 136 6.55 24.24 -8.78
N GLU A 137 6.53 22.99 -8.32
CA GLU A 137 6.02 22.60 -7.01
C GLU A 137 4.60 23.17 -6.74
N ASP A 138 3.76 23.19 -7.78
CA ASP A 138 2.40 23.74 -7.72
C ASP A 138 1.47 22.72 -7.04
N LEU A 139 1.54 22.67 -5.70
CA LEU A 139 0.80 21.73 -4.87
C LEU A 139 -0.71 21.79 -5.08
N GLY A 140 -1.26 22.98 -5.35
CA GLY A 140 -2.69 23.16 -5.62
C GLY A 140 -3.11 22.49 -6.91
N ARG A 141 -2.34 22.69 -7.99
CA ARG A 141 -2.61 22.03 -9.27
C ARG A 141 -2.37 20.53 -9.18
N LEU A 142 -1.32 20.09 -8.50
CA LEU A 142 -1.03 18.67 -8.29
C LEU A 142 -2.16 17.97 -7.53
N ALA A 143 -2.61 18.52 -6.40
CA ALA A 143 -3.73 17.96 -5.65
C ALA A 143 -5.02 17.94 -6.49
N GLY A 144 -5.31 19.04 -7.21
CA GLY A 144 -6.50 19.12 -8.06
C GLY A 144 -6.52 18.09 -9.19
N MET A 145 -5.39 17.82 -9.84
CA MET A 145 -5.28 16.80 -10.89
C MET A 145 -5.23 15.38 -10.35
N MET A 146 -4.75 15.20 -9.11
CA MET A 146 -4.57 13.88 -8.50
C MET A 146 -5.89 13.30 -7.96
N ALA A 147 -6.79 14.13 -7.43
CA ALA A 147 -8.08 13.67 -6.92
C ALA A 147 -8.95 13.04 -8.03
N GLY A 148 -9.43 11.83 -7.79
CA GLY A 148 -10.23 11.06 -8.75
C GLY A 148 -9.43 10.39 -9.88
N SER A 149 -8.11 10.53 -9.90
CA SER A 149 -7.22 9.88 -10.87
C SER A 149 -6.75 8.51 -10.38
N SER A 150 -5.93 7.83 -11.18
CA SER A 150 -5.29 6.56 -10.77
C SER A 150 -3.90 6.40 -11.37
N SER A 151 -3.10 5.48 -10.82
CA SER A 151 -1.85 5.01 -11.41
C SER A 151 -1.89 3.51 -11.56
N SER A 152 -1.61 3.03 -12.78
CA SER A 152 -1.63 1.62 -13.13
C SER A 152 -0.30 1.23 -13.75
N SER A 153 0.30 0.13 -13.29
CA SER A 153 1.57 -0.34 -13.84
C SER A 153 1.73 -1.86 -13.76
N PHE A 154 2.59 -2.37 -14.64
CA PHE A 154 3.32 -3.61 -14.38
C PHE A 154 4.49 -3.31 -13.44
N PHE A 155 4.85 -4.28 -12.61
CA PHE A 155 5.97 -4.16 -11.68
C PHE A 155 7.12 -5.11 -12.00
N ARG A 156 8.33 -4.75 -11.56
CA ARG A 156 9.45 -5.68 -11.47
C ARG A 156 10.39 -5.33 -10.31
N PRO A 157 11.11 -6.30 -9.74
CA PRO A 157 12.18 -5.99 -8.80
C PRO A 157 13.30 -5.16 -9.44
N PHE A 158 13.86 -4.22 -8.68
CA PHE A 158 14.89 -3.29 -9.15
C PHE A 158 15.89 -2.89 -8.04
N GLY A 159 17.08 -2.45 -8.46
CA GLY A 159 18.15 -2.01 -7.56
C GLY A 159 18.95 -3.15 -6.90
N PRO A 160 19.98 -2.79 -6.11
CA PRO A 160 20.80 -3.76 -5.38
C PRO A 160 19.93 -4.66 -4.50
N GLY A 161 20.17 -5.97 -4.54
CA GLY A 161 19.40 -6.95 -3.78
C GLY A 161 17.89 -6.95 -4.06
N ALA A 162 17.44 -6.39 -5.20
CA ALA A 162 16.01 -6.22 -5.49
C ALA A 162 15.24 -5.46 -4.38
N ALA A 163 15.90 -4.50 -3.74
CA ALA A 163 15.31 -3.71 -2.66
C ALA A 163 14.13 -2.85 -3.13
N ARG A 164 14.10 -2.44 -4.41
CA ARG A 164 13.06 -1.58 -4.99
C ARG A 164 12.18 -2.34 -5.97
N VAL A 165 11.14 -1.63 -6.41
CA VAL A 165 10.24 -2.03 -7.49
C VAL A 165 10.20 -0.90 -8.51
N ALA A 166 10.32 -1.23 -9.79
CA ALA A 166 10.14 -0.31 -10.90
C ALA A 166 8.77 -0.50 -11.54
N CYS A 167 8.24 0.57 -12.14
CA CYS A 167 6.93 0.62 -12.79
C CYS A 167 7.06 0.54 -14.31
N ALA A 168 6.09 -0.04 -15.00
CA ALA A 168 5.95 0.10 -16.44
C ALA A 168 4.51 0.41 -16.81
N SER A 169 4.34 1.39 -17.70
CA SER A 169 3.04 1.74 -18.26
C SER A 169 2.41 0.54 -18.96
N PRO A 170 1.12 0.25 -18.72
CA PRO A 170 0.38 -0.74 -19.50
C PRO A 170 0.33 -0.45 -21.01
N SER A 171 0.56 0.81 -21.41
CA SER A 171 0.66 1.21 -22.81
C SER A 171 2.04 0.99 -23.44
N ASP A 172 3.08 0.59 -22.68
CA ASP A 172 4.39 0.26 -23.24
C ASP A 172 4.32 -1.11 -23.95
N ALA A 173 4.25 -1.08 -25.29
CA ALA A 173 4.13 -2.26 -26.12
C ALA A 173 5.29 -3.27 -25.95
N ALA A 174 6.50 -2.80 -25.64
CA ALA A 174 7.65 -3.69 -25.44
C ALA A 174 7.52 -4.48 -24.14
N VAL A 175 6.91 -3.89 -23.11
CA VAL A 175 6.60 -4.54 -21.84
C VAL A 175 5.49 -5.57 -22.02
N ALA A 176 4.39 -5.17 -22.66
CA ALA A 176 3.25 -6.05 -22.91
C ALA A 176 3.61 -7.28 -23.78
N ALA A 177 4.52 -7.11 -24.74
CA ALA A 177 5.01 -8.19 -25.59
C ALA A 177 6.11 -9.05 -24.94
N GLY A 178 6.52 -8.76 -23.70
CA GLY A 178 7.59 -9.49 -23.00
C GLY A 178 8.99 -9.28 -23.59
N GLN A 179 9.19 -8.25 -24.41
CA GLN A 179 10.39 -8.04 -25.22
C GLN A 179 11.53 -7.32 -24.49
N THR A 180 11.35 -6.95 -23.21
CA THR A 180 12.31 -6.10 -22.47
C THR A 180 13.50 -6.85 -21.86
N GLY A 181 13.62 -8.17 -22.10
CA GLY A 181 14.68 -9.03 -21.55
C GLY A 181 14.62 -9.27 -20.03
N LYS A 182 13.80 -8.51 -19.29
CA LYS A 182 13.49 -8.71 -17.85
C LYS A 182 11.99 -8.96 -17.68
N ALA A 183 11.62 -9.93 -16.85
CA ALA A 183 10.23 -10.27 -16.62
C ALA A 183 9.53 -9.19 -15.76
N TRP A 184 8.48 -8.59 -16.31
CA TRP A 184 7.52 -7.77 -15.58
C TRP A 184 6.41 -8.67 -15.02
N THR A 185 5.62 -8.16 -14.07
CA THR A 185 4.40 -8.84 -13.64
C THR A 185 3.48 -9.11 -14.83
N ARG A 186 2.72 -10.20 -14.75
CA ARG A 186 1.69 -10.52 -15.75
C ARG A 186 0.46 -9.63 -15.58
N ASP A 187 0.11 -9.37 -14.33
CA ASP A 187 -1.03 -8.53 -13.98
C ASP A 187 -0.63 -7.06 -13.85
N VAL A 188 -1.58 -6.19 -14.15
CA VAL A 188 -1.52 -4.76 -13.88
C VAL A 188 -2.03 -4.49 -12.47
N TYR A 189 -1.34 -3.62 -11.76
CA TYR A 189 -1.71 -3.18 -10.42
C TYR A 189 -2.09 -1.71 -10.46
N THR A 190 -3.23 -1.38 -9.84
CA THR A 190 -3.80 -0.03 -9.86
C THR A 190 -3.89 0.54 -8.45
N THR A 191 -3.57 1.82 -8.32
CA THR A 191 -3.82 2.64 -7.13
C THR A 191 -4.75 3.76 -7.54
N ASP A 192 -5.96 3.78 -6.98
CA ASP A 192 -6.93 4.84 -7.24
C ASP A 192 -6.77 5.92 -6.17
N PHE A 193 -6.69 7.18 -6.58
CA PHE A 193 -6.56 8.33 -5.69
C PHE A 193 -7.95 8.94 -5.46
N GLU A 194 -8.59 8.61 -4.34
CA GLU A 194 -9.96 9.04 -4.03
C GLU A 194 -10.02 10.54 -3.74
N SER A 195 -9.05 11.06 -3.01
CA SER A 195 -8.94 12.48 -2.68
C SER A 195 -7.48 12.92 -2.58
N ALA A 196 -7.25 14.23 -2.70
CA ALA A 196 -5.96 14.84 -2.51
C ALA A 196 -6.12 16.22 -1.85
N SER A 197 -5.17 16.58 -0.99
CA SER A 197 -5.15 17.86 -0.26
C SER A 197 -3.72 18.31 0.01
N ILE A 198 -3.53 19.61 0.26
CA ILE A 198 -2.21 20.17 0.57
C ILE A 198 -2.02 20.14 2.08
N VAL A 199 -0.98 19.45 2.54
CA VAL A 199 -0.62 19.36 3.96
C VAL A 199 0.90 19.30 4.10
N TYR A 200 1.47 19.96 5.10
CA TYR A 200 2.91 19.90 5.43
C TYR A 200 3.86 20.17 4.25
N GLY A 201 3.46 21.04 3.30
CA GLY A 201 4.25 21.34 2.11
C GLY A 201 4.27 20.25 1.04
N GLY A 202 3.39 19.25 1.14
CA GLY A 202 3.23 18.18 0.15
C GLY A 202 1.77 17.96 -0.24
N VAL A 203 1.56 16.92 -1.05
CA VAL A 203 0.24 16.44 -1.47
C VAL A 203 -0.10 15.19 -0.68
N GLN A 204 -1.04 15.31 0.26
CA GLN A 204 -1.62 14.16 0.93
C GLN A 204 -2.72 13.57 0.06
N VAL A 205 -2.65 12.27 -0.21
CA VAL A 205 -3.70 11.52 -0.90
C VAL A 205 -4.35 10.50 0.02
N GLU A 206 -5.65 10.32 -0.15
CA GLU A 206 -6.31 9.07 0.21
C GLU A 206 -6.42 8.21 -1.03
N CYS A 207 -5.85 7.01 -0.99
CA CYS A 207 -5.86 6.10 -2.10
C CYS A 207 -6.32 4.71 -1.70
N ARG A 208 -6.76 3.91 -2.68
CA ARG A 208 -7.21 2.55 -2.46
C ARG A 208 -6.68 1.58 -3.49
N LEU A 209 -6.63 0.32 -3.10
CA LEU A 209 -6.28 -0.79 -3.97
C LEU A 209 -6.96 -2.09 -3.51
N SER A 210 -7.42 -2.88 -4.48
CA SER A 210 -8.01 -4.21 -4.25
C SER A 210 -6.96 -5.31 -4.37
N ARG A 211 -6.00 -5.16 -5.29
CA ARG A 211 -4.80 -6.01 -5.40
C ARG A 211 -3.56 -5.27 -4.94
N GLY A 212 -2.74 -5.94 -4.14
CA GLY A 212 -1.49 -5.38 -3.62
C GLY A 212 -0.26 -6.07 -4.20
N PHE A 213 0.72 -5.27 -4.57
CA PHE A 213 2.10 -5.67 -4.81
C PHE A 213 3.02 -5.04 -3.78
N ARG A 214 4.20 -5.63 -3.58
CA ARG A 214 5.24 -5.10 -2.68
C ARG A 214 5.56 -3.66 -3.07
N HIS A 215 5.55 -2.75 -2.09
CA HIS A 215 5.86 -1.32 -2.26
C HIS A 215 4.98 -0.56 -3.27
N GLN A 216 3.81 -1.10 -3.66
CA GLN A 216 2.98 -0.54 -4.76
C GLN A 216 2.69 0.96 -4.63
N VAL A 217 2.16 1.41 -3.47
CA VAL A 217 1.83 2.83 -3.27
C VAL A 217 3.09 3.71 -3.32
N ARG A 218 4.18 3.26 -2.69
CA ARG A 218 5.46 3.98 -2.66
C ARG A 218 6.04 4.16 -4.06
N ALA A 219 6.06 3.08 -4.85
CA ALA A 219 6.56 3.08 -6.22
C ALA A 219 5.70 3.93 -7.14
N HIS A 220 4.36 3.81 -7.08
CA HIS A 220 3.48 4.67 -7.88
C HIS A 220 3.64 6.15 -7.53
N MET A 221 3.67 6.49 -6.24
CA MET A 221 3.84 7.88 -5.80
C MET A 221 5.18 8.47 -6.28
N ALA A 222 6.28 7.73 -6.16
CA ALA A 222 7.58 8.15 -6.73
C ALA A 222 7.56 8.25 -8.26
N TRP A 223 6.92 7.31 -8.95
CA TRP A 223 6.81 7.31 -10.42
C TRP A 223 6.02 8.51 -10.97
N LEU A 224 5.08 9.02 -10.18
CA LEU A 224 4.32 10.24 -10.45
C LEU A 224 5.11 11.52 -10.11
N GLY A 225 6.33 11.42 -9.59
CA GLY A 225 7.10 12.58 -9.12
C GLY A 225 6.66 13.09 -7.75
N LEU A 226 5.99 12.26 -6.96
CA LEU A 226 5.54 12.55 -5.59
C LEU A 226 6.04 11.49 -4.59
N PRO A 227 7.35 11.18 -4.52
CA PRO A 227 7.86 10.23 -3.53
C PRO A 227 7.41 10.58 -2.11
N LEU A 228 7.23 9.56 -1.29
CA LEU A 228 6.66 9.76 0.04
C LEU A 228 7.68 10.41 0.99
N GLY A 229 7.21 11.31 1.84
CA GLY A 229 8.03 11.88 2.91
C GLY A 229 8.57 10.79 3.83
N GLY A 230 9.85 10.87 4.21
CA GLY A 230 10.54 9.88 5.06
C GLY A 230 10.69 8.50 4.41
N ASP A 231 10.65 8.42 3.06
CA ASP A 231 10.91 7.19 2.31
C ASP A 231 12.35 7.17 1.79
N GLY A 232 13.30 6.65 2.56
CA GLY A 232 14.71 6.54 2.16
C GLY A 232 14.99 5.55 1.03
N LEU A 233 13.97 4.84 0.53
CA LEU A 233 14.12 3.87 -0.56
C LEU A 233 13.64 4.42 -1.91
N TYR A 234 12.59 5.24 -1.91
CA TYR A 234 11.98 5.81 -3.11
C TYR A 234 12.07 7.34 -3.21
N GLY A 235 12.38 8.03 -2.12
CA GLY A 235 12.59 9.47 -2.07
C GLY A 235 14.05 9.90 -2.03
N GLU A 236 14.26 11.21 -1.95
CA GLU A 236 15.59 11.85 -1.87
C GLU A 236 16.02 12.17 -0.43
N GLY A 237 15.13 11.96 0.55
CA GLY A 237 15.34 12.30 1.95
C GLY A 237 15.93 11.17 2.80
N ASP A 238 16.39 11.55 3.98
CA ASP A 238 16.74 10.67 5.09
C ASP A 238 15.49 10.06 5.76
N ASP A 239 15.64 8.88 6.37
CA ASP A 239 14.56 8.17 7.07
C ASP A 239 14.15 8.84 8.40
N GLU A 240 14.68 10.04 8.72
CA GLU A 240 14.59 10.69 10.04
C GLU A 240 13.17 11.15 10.44
N GLY A 241 12.18 11.11 9.53
CA GLY A 241 10.79 11.49 9.82
C GLY A 241 9.79 10.32 9.89
N GLY A 242 10.25 9.09 9.61
CA GLY A 242 9.38 7.94 9.39
C GLY A 242 8.55 8.02 8.10
N LEU A 243 8.28 6.85 7.52
CA LEU A 243 7.52 6.75 6.27
C LEU A 243 6.11 7.34 6.42
N ARG A 244 5.80 8.38 5.63
CA ARG A 244 4.47 9.03 5.59
C ARG A 244 3.48 8.24 4.73
N LEU A 245 3.24 6.99 5.14
CA LEU A 245 2.29 6.05 4.58
C LEU A 245 1.55 5.31 5.69
N ARG A 246 0.22 5.29 5.63
CA ARG A 246 -0.62 4.59 6.60
C ARG A 246 -1.76 3.83 5.94
N ALA A 247 -1.89 2.54 6.23
CA ALA A 247 -3.09 1.77 5.90
C ALA A 247 -4.19 2.09 6.94
N PHE A 248 -5.08 3.04 6.64
CA PHE A 248 -6.01 3.56 7.64
C PHE A 248 -7.39 2.89 7.62
N ARG A 249 -7.77 2.26 6.49
CA ARG A 249 -9.09 1.63 6.34
C ARG A 249 -9.02 0.33 5.56
N LEU A 250 -9.80 -0.65 6.01
CA LEU A 250 -10.07 -1.92 5.32
C LEU A 250 -11.57 -2.05 5.09
N SER A 251 -11.96 -2.58 3.94
CA SER A 251 -13.36 -2.81 3.57
C SER A 251 -13.48 -4.15 2.86
N PHE A 252 -14.31 -5.05 3.36
CA PHE A 252 -14.40 -6.45 2.88
C PHE A 252 -15.78 -7.05 3.18
N PRO A 253 -16.23 -8.08 2.43
CA PRO A 253 -17.47 -8.77 2.75
C PRO A 253 -17.37 -9.49 4.11
N ASP A 254 -18.47 -9.61 4.85
CA ASP A 254 -18.48 -10.46 6.05
C ASP A 254 -18.29 -11.92 5.64
N PRO A 255 -17.26 -12.63 6.15
CA PRO A 255 -17.02 -14.03 5.83
C PRO A 255 -18.18 -14.96 6.22
N ARG A 256 -19.16 -14.50 7.00
CA ARG A 256 -20.32 -15.28 7.45
C ARG A 256 -21.61 -14.92 6.71
N GLY A 257 -21.53 -14.08 5.68
CA GLY A 257 -22.67 -13.73 4.83
C GLY A 257 -23.52 -12.56 5.34
N GLY A 258 -23.03 -11.80 6.31
CA GLY A 258 -23.63 -10.54 6.74
C GLY A 258 -23.33 -9.36 5.80
N MET A 259 -23.58 -8.15 6.30
CA MET A 259 -23.26 -6.91 5.58
C MET A 259 -21.75 -6.71 5.45
N ARG A 260 -21.34 -5.92 4.44
CA ARG A 260 -19.94 -5.52 4.26
C ARG A 260 -19.40 -4.88 5.55
N ILE A 261 -18.19 -5.28 5.93
CA ILE A 261 -17.48 -4.78 7.10
C ILE A 261 -16.51 -3.69 6.66
N GLU A 262 -16.49 -2.58 7.39
CA GLU A 262 -15.50 -1.52 7.27
C GLU A 262 -14.82 -1.30 8.62
N VAL A 263 -13.50 -1.31 8.62
CA VAL A 263 -12.68 -1.03 9.81
C VAL A 263 -11.78 0.15 9.47
N SER A 264 -11.82 1.21 10.29
CA SER A 264 -11.02 2.43 10.11
C SER A 264 -10.31 2.81 11.41
N LEU A 265 -9.07 3.28 11.30
CA LEU A 265 -8.33 3.86 12.43
C LEU A 265 -8.92 5.20 12.90
N ASP A 266 -9.64 5.91 12.03
CA ASP A 266 -10.27 7.19 12.38
C ASP A 266 -11.44 7.03 13.35
N ALA A 267 -12.08 5.84 13.34
CA ALA A 267 -13.19 5.51 14.25
C ALA A 267 -12.69 5.03 15.63
N CYS A 268 -11.38 4.95 15.82
CA CYS A 268 -10.73 4.41 17.03
C CYS A 268 -9.91 5.46 17.78
N LEU A 269 -10.04 6.73 17.40
CA LEU A 269 -9.51 7.93 18.04
C LEU A 269 -10.69 8.73 18.62
#